data_AF-A0AB35APC0-F1
#
_entry.id   AF-A0AB35APC0-F1
#
_cell.length_a   1.000
_cell.length_b   1.000
_cell.length_c   1.000
_cell.angle_alpha   90.00
_cell.angle_beta   90.00
_cell.angle_gamma   90.00
#
_symmetry.space_group_name_H-M   'P 1'
#
loop_
_entity.id
_entity.type
_entity.pdbx_description
1 polymer ?
#
loop_
_entity_poly.entity_id
_entity_poly.type
_entity_poly.pdbx_seq_one_letter_code
_entity_poly.pdbx_strand_id
1 'polypeptide(L)'
;MENARQYLADSIAAEHAAREEQRATRAARDTARTRCRECRDAITAAEEALAKARETDPDELIAAAREGRPPVLSKASEQRYALAAARDELEAAERTMTELSSRVPDAEATLGFAKTATIQAAARVIQDSPEWASLVEKMRQHEQELTTYYAVIGTLSDAGFYHHTDRKFDPANDGDRKAALRMRQSADQEILTSWTKAFSGLSSDAQTLLPGADASKPMPIETKVTKPKRSLFSAK
;
A
#
# COMPACT_ATOMS: atom_id res chain seq x y z
N MET A 1 -22.19 -0.90 17.35
CA MET A 1 -22.09 -2.04 16.40
C MET A 1 -22.25 -1.63 14.94
N GLU A 2 -23.42 -1.19 14.47
CA GLU A 2 -23.62 -0.87 13.03
C GLU A 2 -22.72 0.27 12.54
N ASN A 3 -22.59 1.36 13.32
CA ASN A 3 -21.69 2.47 13.03
C ASN A 3 -20.20 2.08 13.04
N ALA A 4 -19.78 1.12 13.90
CA ALA A 4 -18.39 0.68 13.98
C ALA A 4 -18.01 -0.21 12.80
N ARG A 5 -18.94 -1.06 12.32
CA ARG A 5 -18.77 -1.88 11.12
C ARG A 5 -18.72 -1.03 9.86
N GLN A 6 -19.56 0.00 9.77
CA GLN A 6 -19.50 0.96 8.66
C GLN A 6 -18.17 1.72 8.65
N TYR A 7 -17.71 2.22 9.79
CA TYR A 7 -16.42 2.88 9.91
C TYR A 7 -15.24 1.98 9.49
N LEU A 8 -15.29 0.68 9.84
CA LEU A 8 -14.31 -0.30 9.37
C LEU A 8 -14.36 -0.46 7.85
N ALA A 9 -15.54 -0.62 7.26
CA ALA A 9 -15.69 -0.73 5.81
C ALA A 9 -15.13 0.50 5.07
N ASP A 10 -15.43 1.71 5.57
CA ASP A 10 -14.93 2.96 4.99
C ASP A 10 -13.40 3.06 5.11
N SER A 11 -12.83 2.64 6.26
CA SER A 11 -11.37 2.63 6.46
C SER A 11 -10.64 1.64 5.55
N ILE A 12 -11.23 0.46 5.31
CA ILE A 12 -10.71 -0.54 4.36
C ILE A 12 -10.73 0.03 2.94
N ALA A 13 -11.84 0.66 2.54
CA ALA A 13 -11.97 1.28 1.22
C ALA A 13 -10.92 2.39 1.02
N ALA A 14 -10.70 3.23 2.04
CA ALA A 14 -9.67 4.27 2.01
C ALA A 14 -8.25 3.70 1.92
N GLU A 15 -7.95 2.62 2.65
CA GLU A 15 -6.66 1.92 2.53
C GLU A 15 -6.43 1.34 1.14
N HIS A 16 -7.45 0.73 0.54
CA HIS A 16 -7.38 0.23 -0.83
C HIS A 16 -7.11 1.36 -1.83
N ALA A 17 -7.81 2.48 -1.72
CA ALA A 17 -7.59 3.65 -2.58
C ALA A 17 -6.16 4.20 -2.44
N ALA A 18 -5.68 4.38 -1.20
CA ALA A 18 -4.31 4.85 -0.93
C ALA A 18 -3.24 3.89 -1.46
N ARG A 19 -3.50 2.58 -1.43
CA ARG A 19 -2.60 1.55 -1.98
C ARG A 19 -2.51 1.63 -3.51
N GLU A 20 -3.63 1.81 -4.18
CA GLU A 20 -3.64 1.98 -5.64
C GLU A 20 -2.96 3.29 -6.06
N GLU A 21 -3.16 4.39 -5.32
CA GLU A 21 -2.46 5.65 -5.58
C GLU A 21 -0.93 5.52 -5.41
N GLN A 22 -0.48 4.84 -4.35
CA GLN A 22 0.94 4.58 -4.15
C GLN A 22 1.54 3.76 -5.31
N ARG A 23 0.82 2.72 -5.76
CA ARG A 23 1.24 1.88 -6.91
C ARG A 23 1.33 2.70 -8.19
N ALA A 24 0.29 3.48 -8.49
CA ALA A 24 0.22 4.34 -9.67
C ALA A 24 1.35 5.37 -9.68
N THR A 25 1.61 6.02 -8.53
CA THR A 25 2.67 7.02 -8.40
C THR A 25 4.06 6.42 -8.61
N ARG A 26 4.32 5.24 -8.04
CA ARG A 26 5.60 4.51 -8.24
C ARG A 26 5.77 4.07 -9.69
N ALA A 27 4.72 3.51 -10.31
CA ALA A 27 4.76 3.11 -11.71
C ALA A 27 5.02 4.29 -12.64
N ALA A 28 4.32 5.42 -12.44
CA ALA A 28 4.53 6.64 -13.21
C ALA A 28 5.96 7.16 -13.06
N ARG A 29 6.52 7.13 -11.85
CA ARG A 29 7.91 7.55 -11.60
C ARG A 29 8.91 6.67 -12.35
N ASP A 30 8.68 5.35 -12.35
CA ASP A 30 9.56 4.42 -13.06
C ASP A 30 9.47 4.61 -14.58
N THR A 31 8.28 4.88 -15.12
CA THR A 31 8.10 5.28 -16.53
C THR A 31 8.84 6.58 -16.86
N ALA A 32 8.71 7.61 -16.02
CA ALA A 32 9.41 8.88 -16.20
C ALA A 32 10.94 8.69 -16.17
N ARG A 33 11.44 7.84 -15.26
CA ARG A 33 12.86 7.49 -15.19
C ARG A 33 13.36 6.81 -16.46
N THR A 34 12.59 5.87 -17.02
CA THR A 34 12.93 5.22 -18.29
C THR A 34 12.97 6.24 -19.41
N ARG A 35 11.98 7.14 -19.49
CA ARG A 35 11.95 8.20 -20.49
C ARG A 35 13.14 9.15 -20.39
N CYS A 36 13.57 9.54 -19.18
CA CYS A 36 14.79 10.33 -19.00
C CYS A 36 16.04 9.60 -19.54
N ARG A 37 16.12 8.27 -19.44
CA ARG A 37 17.23 7.50 -20.02
C ARG A 37 17.16 7.50 -21.54
N GLU A 38 15.99 7.21 -22.11
CA GLU A 38 15.78 7.21 -23.56
C GLU A 38 16.10 8.57 -24.19
N CYS A 39 15.68 9.68 -23.55
CA CYS A 39 16.02 11.03 -24.02
C CYS A 39 17.52 11.30 -23.96
N ARG A 40 18.23 10.82 -22.93
CA ARG A 40 19.70 10.96 -22.85
C ARG A 40 20.40 10.17 -23.94
N ASP A 41 19.97 8.94 -24.19
CA ASP A 41 20.50 8.11 -25.28
C ASP A 41 20.24 8.77 -26.64
N ALA A 42 19.05 9.36 -26.85
CA ALA A 42 18.70 10.11 -28.05
C ALA A 42 19.56 11.37 -28.22
N ILE A 43 19.87 12.11 -27.14
CA ILE A 43 20.80 13.24 -27.16
C ILE A 43 22.19 12.77 -27.59
N THR A 44 22.72 11.70 -26.99
CA THR A 44 24.04 11.15 -27.37
C THR A 44 24.07 10.74 -28.83
N ALA A 45 23.03 10.04 -29.31
CA ALA A 45 22.92 9.65 -30.70
C ALA A 45 22.84 10.86 -31.66
N ALA A 46 22.08 11.89 -31.29
CA ALA A 46 21.97 13.13 -32.07
C ALA A 46 23.28 13.93 -32.07
N GLU A 47 24.02 13.94 -30.97
CA GLU A 47 25.34 14.59 -30.87
C GLU A 47 26.38 13.87 -31.75
N GLU A 48 26.40 12.53 -31.76
CA GLU A 48 27.23 11.73 -32.66
C GLU A 48 26.87 11.95 -34.13
N ALA A 49 25.57 11.96 -34.45
CA ALA A 49 25.09 12.21 -35.80
C ALA A 49 25.44 13.63 -36.27
N LEU A 50 25.36 14.63 -35.39
CA LEU A 50 25.77 16.00 -35.67
C LEU A 50 27.28 16.11 -35.89
N ALA A 51 28.11 15.39 -35.11
CA ALA A 51 29.56 15.35 -35.31
C ALA A 51 29.90 14.77 -36.69
N LYS A 52 29.32 13.62 -37.06
CA LYS A 52 29.50 13.02 -38.39
C LYS A 52 29.03 13.94 -39.52
N ALA A 53 27.87 14.57 -39.36
CA ALA A 53 27.35 15.50 -40.37
C ALA A 53 28.27 16.70 -40.58
N ARG A 54 28.92 17.21 -39.52
CA ARG A 54 29.90 18.31 -39.64
C ARG A 54 31.16 17.91 -40.40
N GLU A 55 31.55 16.65 -40.36
CA GLU A 55 32.69 16.12 -41.12
C GLU A 55 32.33 15.93 -42.60
N THR A 56 31.10 15.49 -42.91
CA THR A 56 30.66 15.18 -44.28
C THR A 56 30.06 16.37 -45.04
N ASP A 57 29.40 17.32 -44.34
CA ASP A 57 28.74 18.47 -44.95
C ASP A 57 29.67 19.33 -45.84
N PRO A 58 30.94 19.60 -45.48
CA PRO A 58 31.85 20.37 -46.33
C PRO A 58 32.12 19.69 -47.67
N ASP A 59 32.33 18.38 -47.67
CA ASP A 59 32.60 17.60 -48.87
C ASP A 59 31.35 17.51 -49.76
N GLU A 60 30.17 17.34 -49.16
CA GLU A 60 28.89 17.35 -49.88
C GLU A 60 28.61 18.72 -50.52
N LEU A 61 28.93 19.83 -49.83
CA LEU A 61 28.79 21.19 -50.37
C LEU A 61 29.78 21.46 -51.51
N ILE A 62 31.03 21.01 -51.39
CA ILE A 62 32.04 21.13 -52.46
C ILE A 62 31.63 20.31 -53.69
N ALA A 63 31.12 19.09 -53.50
CA ALA A 63 30.63 18.25 -54.58
C ALA A 63 29.42 18.87 -55.29
N ALA A 64 28.42 19.36 -54.55
CA ALA A 64 27.26 20.04 -55.11
C ALA A 64 27.64 21.29 -55.91
N ALA A 65 28.60 22.08 -55.41
CA ALA A 65 29.12 23.25 -56.11
C ALA A 65 29.84 22.90 -57.42
N ARG A 66 30.62 21.82 -57.45
CA ARG A 66 31.28 21.33 -58.67
C ARG A 66 30.30 20.83 -59.73
N GLU A 67 29.19 20.24 -59.30
CA GLU A 67 28.15 19.72 -60.20
C GLU A 67 27.09 20.76 -60.58
N GLY A 68 27.19 22.01 -60.07
CA GLY A 68 26.22 23.08 -60.34
C GLY A 68 24.82 22.79 -59.77
N ARG A 69 24.71 21.91 -58.76
CA ARG A 69 23.43 21.58 -58.11
C ARG A 69 23.18 22.51 -56.93
N PRO A 70 21.92 22.90 -56.67
CA PRO A 70 21.59 23.63 -55.46
C PRO A 70 21.94 22.79 -54.22
N PRO A 71 22.50 23.40 -53.17
CA PRO A 71 22.80 22.68 -51.94
C PRO A 71 21.51 22.15 -51.30
N VAL A 72 21.50 20.88 -50.92
CA VAL A 72 20.42 20.28 -50.13
C VAL A 72 20.46 20.86 -48.72
N LEU A 73 19.32 20.90 -48.01
CA LEU A 73 19.28 21.21 -46.57
C LEU A 73 20.37 20.40 -45.86
N SER A 74 21.24 21.10 -45.12
CA SER A 74 22.37 20.50 -44.44
C SER A 74 21.86 19.44 -43.47
N LYS A 75 22.43 18.22 -43.53
CA LYS A 75 22.13 17.16 -42.56
C LYS A 75 22.42 17.64 -41.13
N ALA A 76 23.45 18.48 -40.96
CA ALA A 76 23.73 19.10 -39.67
C ALA A 76 22.61 20.04 -39.17
N SER A 77 21.81 20.64 -40.04
CA SER A 77 20.64 21.44 -39.63
C SER A 77 19.51 20.58 -39.06
N GLU A 78 19.18 19.47 -39.70
CA GLU A 78 18.18 18.51 -39.22
C GLU A 78 18.61 17.88 -37.90
N GLN A 79 19.88 17.50 -37.77
CA GLN A 79 20.43 16.95 -36.53
C GLN A 79 20.43 17.97 -35.37
N ARG A 80 20.58 19.27 -35.65
CA ARG A 80 20.43 20.32 -34.61
C ARG A 80 19.00 20.42 -34.10
N TYR A 81 18.01 20.33 -34.99
CA TYR A 81 16.59 20.32 -34.58
C TYR A 81 16.25 19.08 -33.76
N ALA A 82 16.73 17.90 -34.17
CA ALA A 82 16.54 16.66 -33.42
C ALA A 82 17.19 16.75 -32.02
N LEU A 83 18.40 17.29 -31.92
CA LEU A 83 19.08 17.52 -30.65
C LEU A 83 18.33 18.50 -29.74
N ALA A 84 17.80 19.60 -30.30
CA ALA A 84 16.99 20.55 -29.54
C ALA A 84 15.71 19.91 -29.00
N ALA A 85 14.98 19.18 -29.85
CA ALA A 85 13.77 18.46 -29.44
C ALA A 85 14.05 17.42 -28.35
N ALA A 86 15.13 16.64 -28.47
CA ALA A 86 15.51 15.66 -27.47
C ALA A 86 15.90 16.30 -26.11
N ARG A 87 16.50 17.50 -26.13
CA ARG A 87 16.81 18.28 -24.92
C ARG A 87 15.55 18.83 -24.25
N ASP A 88 14.62 19.36 -25.03
CA ASP A 88 13.33 19.84 -24.50
C ASP A 88 12.52 18.69 -23.88
N GLU A 89 12.51 17.52 -24.54
CA GLU A 89 11.88 16.31 -24.00
C GLU A 89 12.56 15.80 -22.73
N LEU A 90 13.90 15.84 -22.66
CA LEU A 90 14.63 15.49 -21.44
C LEU A 90 14.25 16.42 -20.28
N GLU A 91 14.19 17.73 -20.52
CA GLU A 91 13.83 18.70 -19.48
C GLU A 91 12.40 18.45 -18.97
N ALA A 92 11.45 18.20 -19.87
CA ALA A 92 10.07 17.85 -19.50
C ALA A 92 10.00 16.54 -18.69
N ALA A 93 10.76 15.53 -19.09
CA ALA A 93 10.84 14.25 -18.39
C ALA A 93 11.47 14.40 -16.99
N GLU A 94 12.52 15.22 -16.85
CA GLU A 94 13.20 15.48 -15.57
C GLU A 94 12.31 16.27 -14.61
N ARG A 95 11.54 17.26 -15.09
CA ARG A 95 10.54 17.96 -14.28
C ARG A 95 9.47 16.99 -13.77
N THR A 96 8.94 16.14 -14.66
CA THR A 96 7.95 15.11 -14.31
C THR A 96 8.53 14.10 -13.30
N MET A 97 9.77 13.67 -13.49
CA MET A 97 10.46 12.76 -12.57
C MET A 97 10.65 13.39 -11.19
N THR A 98 11.01 14.68 -11.13
CA THR A 98 11.17 15.43 -9.89
C THR A 98 9.85 15.53 -9.13
N GLU A 99 8.77 15.91 -9.82
CA GLU A 99 7.43 16.00 -9.24
C GLU A 99 6.94 14.63 -8.74
N LEU A 100 7.09 13.58 -9.52
CA LEU A 100 6.69 12.23 -9.10
C LEU A 100 7.55 11.73 -7.93
N SER A 101 8.83 12.08 -7.89
CA SER A 101 9.72 11.71 -6.79
C SER A 101 9.36 12.43 -5.49
N SER A 102 8.89 13.67 -5.55
CA SER A 102 8.40 14.39 -4.36
C SER A 102 7.03 13.87 -3.89
N ARG A 103 6.19 13.33 -4.78
CA ARG A 103 4.88 12.75 -4.44
C ARG A 103 4.92 11.35 -3.85
N VAL A 104 5.97 10.56 -4.11
CA VAL A 104 6.10 9.19 -3.56
C VAL A 104 6.06 9.16 -2.02
N PRO A 105 6.82 10.00 -1.29
CA PRO A 105 6.73 10.09 0.16
C PRO A 105 5.33 10.42 0.67
N ASP A 106 4.61 11.33 0.01
CA ASP A 106 3.25 11.72 0.42
C ASP A 106 2.25 10.57 0.23
N ALA A 107 2.35 9.83 -0.88
CA ALA A 107 1.54 8.64 -1.12
C ALA A 107 1.86 7.50 -0.11
N GLU A 108 3.13 7.36 0.26
CA GLU A 108 3.58 6.43 1.30
C GLU A 108 3.03 6.79 2.68
N ALA A 109 3.10 8.07 3.05
CA ALA A 109 2.54 8.58 4.30
C ALA A 109 1.03 8.37 4.36
N THR A 110 0.31 8.69 3.27
CA THR A 110 -1.14 8.51 3.15
C THR A 110 -1.54 7.05 3.35
N LEU A 111 -0.82 6.10 2.72
CA LEU A 111 -1.05 4.67 2.96
C LEU A 111 -0.73 4.27 4.40
N GLY A 112 0.31 4.84 5.00
CA GLY A 112 0.66 4.64 6.41
C GLY A 112 -0.49 5.03 7.34
N PHE A 113 -1.04 6.22 7.16
CA PHE A 113 -2.18 6.71 7.94
C PHE A 113 -3.43 5.86 7.73
N ALA A 114 -3.74 5.49 6.48
CA ALA A 114 -4.90 4.66 6.17
C ALA A 114 -4.82 3.29 6.85
N LYS A 115 -3.65 2.63 6.83
CA LYS A 115 -3.44 1.36 7.56
C LYS A 115 -3.67 1.52 9.06
N THR A 116 -3.13 2.57 9.66
CA THR A 116 -3.34 2.84 11.09
C THR A 116 -4.82 3.06 11.40
N ALA A 117 -5.54 3.79 10.53
CA ALA A 117 -6.98 4.00 10.67
C ALA A 117 -7.76 2.69 10.57
N THR A 118 -7.43 1.79 9.63
CA THR A 118 -8.04 0.46 9.51
C THR A 118 -7.85 -0.37 10.78
N ILE A 119 -6.63 -0.39 11.34
CA ILE A 119 -6.32 -1.11 12.59
C ILE A 119 -7.16 -0.56 13.74
N GLN A 120 -7.25 0.77 13.86
CA GLN A 120 -8.06 1.41 14.90
C GLN A 120 -9.56 1.12 14.72
N ALA A 121 -10.05 1.10 13.48
CA ALA A 121 -11.44 0.75 13.19
C ALA A 121 -11.75 -0.71 13.55
N ALA A 122 -10.85 -1.64 13.23
CA ALA A 122 -10.99 -3.04 13.58
C ALA A 122 -10.98 -3.25 15.11
N ALA A 123 -10.09 -2.56 15.82
CA ALA A 123 -10.04 -2.59 17.28
C ALA A 123 -11.37 -2.11 17.91
N ARG A 124 -12.00 -1.07 17.35
CA ARG A 124 -13.31 -0.59 17.81
C ARG A 124 -14.42 -1.63 17.61
N VAL A 125 -14.46 -2.29 16.44
CA VAL A 125 -15.45 -3.35 16.19
C VAL A 125 -15.32 -4.49 17.19
N ILE A 126 -14.08 -4.83 17.56
CA ILE A 126 -13.78 -5.84 18.58
C ILE A 126 -14.21 -5.39 19.96
N GLN A 127 -13.86 -4.16 20.36
CA GLN A 127 -14.23 -3.63 21.66
C GLN A 127 -15.75 -3.54 21.85
N ASP A 128 -16.48 -3.25 20.77
CA ASP A 128 -17.94 -3.20 20.76
C ASP A 128 -18.60 -4.59 20.67
N SER A 129 -17.82 -5.68 20.57
CA SER A 129 -18.35 -7.03 20.37
C SER A 129 -18.84 -7.66 21.69
N PRO A 130 -19.93 -8.45 21.65
CA PRO A 130 -20.44 -9.13 22.83
C PRO A 130 -19.47 -10.20 23.36
N GLU A 131 -18.65 -10.79 22.49
CA GLU A 131 -17.59 -11.73 22.87
C GLU A 131 -16.51 -11.03 23.70
N TRP A 132 -16.10 -9.82 23.31
CA TRP A 132 -15.16 -9.02 24.09
C TRP A 132 -15.76 -8.63 25.45
N ALA A 133 -17.01 -8.20 25.48
CA ALA A 133 -17.71 -7.89 26.73
C ALA A 133 -17.77 -9.10 27.68
N SER A 134 -18.06 -10.30 27.15
CA SER A 134 -18.06 -11.54 27.91
C SER A 134 -16.69 -11.93 28.46
N LEU A 135 -15.63 -11.75 27.66
CA LEU A 135 -14.25 -11.99 28.10
C LEU A 135 -13.82 -11.03 29.21
N VAL A 136 -14.13 -9.74 29.07
CA VAL A 136 -13.84 -8.73 30.09
C VAL A 136 -14.53 -9.08 31.41
N GLU A 137 -15.80 -9.52 31.35
CA GLU A 137 -16.53 -9.93 32.56
C GLU A 137 -15.93 -11.19 33.20
N LYS A 138 -15.53 -12.20 32.40
CA LYS A 138 -14.82 -13.39 32.93
C LYS A 138 -13.49 -13.04 33.59
N MET A 139 -12.71 -12.15 32.98
CA MET A 139 -11.46 -11.67 33.57
C MET A 139 -11.73 -10.98 34.92
N ARG A 140 -12.73 -10.12 34.98
CA ARG A 140 -13.15 -9.44 36.21
C ARG A 140 -13.58 -10.43 37.30
N GLN A 141 -14.29 -11.50 36.93
CA GLN A 141 -14.66 -12.57 37.86
C GLN A 141 -13.43 -13.30 38.40
N HIS A 142 -12.48 -13.67 37.54
CA HIS A 142 -11.23 -14.30 37.98
C HIS A 142 -10.37 -13.39 38.88
N GLU A 143 -10.33 -12.08 38.62
CA GLU A 143 -9.66 -11.12 39.51
C GLU A 143 -10.31 -11.07 40.91
N GLN A 144 -11.64 -11.14 40.98
CA GLN A 144 -12.37 -11.21 42.25
C GLN A 144 -12.11 -12.52 43.00
N GLU A 145 -12.09 -13.64 42.28
CA GLU A 145 -11.75 -14.96 42.83
C GLU A 145 -10.33 -14.94 43.41
N LEU A 146 -9.34 -14.44 42.65
CA LEU A 146 -7.96 -14.29 43.13
C LEU A 146 -7.87 -13.43 44.39
N THR A 147 -8.57 -12.30 44.42
CA THR A 147 -8.62 -11.41 45.59
C THR A 147 -9.19 -12.14 46.80
N THR A 148 -10.24 -12.94 46.60
CA THR A 148 -10.86 -13.77 47.65
C THR A 148 -9.88 -14.84 48.14
N TYR A 149 -9.19 -15.55 47.24
CA TYR A 149 -8.17 -16.52 47.59
C TYR A 149 -7.02 -15.89 48.39
N TYR A 150 -6.54 -14.70 48.00
CA TYR A 150 -5.53 -13.97 48.77
C TYR A 150 -6.03 -13.57 50.16
N ALA A 151 -7.29 -13.15 50.30
CA ALA A 151 -7.87 -12.86 51.60
C ALA A 151 -7.95 -14.11 52.49
N VAL A 152 -8.40 -15.25 51.94
CA VAL A 152 -8.46 -16.54 52.66
C VAL A 152 -7.06 -16.99 53.08
N ILE A 153 -6.07 -16.96 52.19
CA ILE A 153 -4.67 -17.27 52.50
C ILE A 153 -4.15 -16.34 53.60
N GLY A 154 -4.46 -15.05 53.54
CA GLY A 154 -4.13 -14.08 54.59
C GLY A 154 -4.70 -14.49 55.95
N THR A 155 -6.00 -14.82 56.01
CA THR A 155 -6.64 -15.26 57.26
C THR A 155 -6.09 -16.58 57.79
N LEU A 156 -5.76 -17.54 56.93
CA LEU A 156 -5.17 -18.82 57.31
C LEU A 156 -3.71 -18.67 57.79
N SER A 157 -2.99 -17.69 57.24
CA SER A 157 -1.63 -17.34 57.66
C SER A 157 -1.66 -16.63 59.03
N ASP A 158 -2.58 -15.68 59.21
CA ASP A 158 -2.78 -14.97 60.49
C ASP A 158 -3.33 -15.90 61.59
N ALA A 159 -4.08 -16.94 61.22
CA ALA A 159 -4.58 -17.98 62.14
C ALA A 159 -3.55 -19.11 62.43
N GLY A 160 -2.33 -19.03 61.88
CA GLY A 160 -1.24 -19.95 62.20
C GLY A 160 -1.31 -21.34 61.55
N PHE A 161 -2.17 -21.55 60.54
CA PHE A 161 -2.33 -22.85 59.88
C PHE A 161 -1.24 -23.17 58.84
N TYR A 162 -0.45 -22.19 58.41
CA TYR A 162 0.71 -22.37 57.53
C TYR A 162 2.01 -21.99 58.26
N HIS A 163 2.76 -23.00 58.74
CA HIS A 163 4.12 -22.84 59.28
C HIS A 163 5.20 -22.93 58.19
N HIS A 164 5.03 -22.23 57.08
CA HIS A 164 6.09 -22.01 56.11
C HIS A 164 6.41 -20.52 56.10
N THR A 165 7.31 -20.15 57.03
CA THR A 165 8.10 -18.90 57.06
C THR A 165 7.37 -17.67 56.50
N ASP A 166 6.66 -16.93 57.36
CA ASP A 166 6.39 -15.47 57.37
C ASP A 166 6.64 -14.62 56.09
N ARG A 167 6.43 -15.14 54.89
CA ARG A 167 6.63 -14.40 53.64
C ARG A 167 5.26 -14.10 53.06
N LYS A 168 4.68 -13.00 53.55
CA LYS A 168 3.52 -12.36 52.92
C LYS A 168 3.91 -12.03 51.47
N PHE A 169 3.00 -12.27 50.52
CA PHE A 169 3.17 -11.81 49.14
C PHE A 169 3.30 -10.29 49.18
N ASP A 170 4.50 -9.79 48.87
CA ASP A 170 4.80 -8.38 48.87
C ASP A 170 4.97 -7.91 47.42
N PRO A 171 4.08 -7.05 46.89
CA PRO A 171 4.22 -6.52 45.54
C PRO A 171 5.49 -5.67 45.33
N ALA A 172 6.16 -5.26 46.42
CA ALA A 172 7.49 -4.63 46.37
C ALA A 172 8.65 -5.64 46.28
N ASN A 173 8.39 -6.92 46.54
CA ASN A 173 9.37 -8.00 46.46
C ASN A 173 9.48 -8.51 45.02
N ASP A 174 10.70 -8.41 44.48
CA ASP A 174 10.98 -8.60 43.05
C ASP A 174 10.71 -10.04 42.56
N GLY A 175 10.83 -11.04 43.44
CA GLY A 175 10.52 -12.44 43.11
C GLY A 175 9.03 -12.69 42.92
N ASP A 176 8.21 -12.13 43.81
CA ASP A 176 6.75 -12.28 43.79
C ASP A 176 6.13 -11.44 42.66
N ARG A 177 6.69 -10.24 42.44
CA ARG A 177 6.36 -9.40 41.28
C ARG A 177 6.68 -10.11 39.96
N LYS A 178 7.84 -10.78 39.85
CA LYS A 178 8.22 -11.55 38.65
C LYS A 178 7.34 -12.78 38.45
N ALA A 179 6.95 -13.48 39.51
CA ALA A 179 6.04 -14.62 39.43
C ALA A 179 4.64 -14.18 38.94
N ALA A 180 4.09 -13.11 39.53
CA ALA A 180 2.83 -12.50 39.07
C ALA A 180 2.93 -11.99 37.63
N LEU A 181 4.06 -11.38 37.24
CA LEU A 181 4.30 -10.97 35.85
C LEU A 181 4.32 -12.16 34.89
N ARG A 182 4.93 -13.29 35.26
CA ARG A 182 4.97 -14.50 34.42
C ARG A 182 3.59 -15.13 34.26
N MET A 183 2.81 -15.22 35.34
CA MET A 183 1.43 -15.74 35.25
C MET A 183 0.55 -14.81 34.40
N ARG A 184 0.71 -13.49 34.54
CA ARG A 184 0.04 -12.50 33.69
C ARG A 184 0.48 -12.59 32.23
N GLN A 185 1.78 -12.71 31.96
CA GLN A 185 2.32 -12.89 30.61
C GLN A 185 1.81 -14.18 29.96
N SER A 186 1.71 -15.28 30.72
CA SER A 186 1.13 -16.54 30.26
C SER A 186 -0.34 -16.36 29.84
N ALA A 187 -1.14 -15.69 30.69
CA ALA A 187 -2.54 -15.42 30.40
C ALA A 187 -2.70 -14.46 29.20
N ASP A 188 -1.91 -13.40 29.13
CA ASP A 188 -1.89 -12.45 28.01
C ASP A 188 -1.50 -13.16 26.70
N GLN A 189 -0.58 -14.13 26.75
CA GLN A 189 -0.14 -14.89 25.59
C GLN A 189 -1.20 -15.90 25.13
N GLU A 190 -1.93 -16.56 26.03
CA GLU A 190 -3.08 -17.40 25.68
C GLU A 190 -4.23 -16.58 25.08
N ILE A 191 -4.49 -15.39 25.64
CA ILE A 191 -5.46 -14.43 25.09
C ILE A 191 -5.00 -14.00 23.68
N LEU A 192 -3.76 -13.56 23.50
CA LEU A 192 -3.23 -13.18 22.18
C LEU A 192 -3.30 -14.34 21.17
N THR A 193 -3.02 -15.57 21.59
CA THR A 193 -3.05 -16.75 20.70
C THR A 193 -4.48 -17.09 20.29
N SER A 194 -5.43 -17.04 21.23
CA SER A 194 -6.85 -17.24 20.95
C SER A 194 -7.42 -16.13 20.06
N TRP A 195 -7.00 -14.88 20.27
CA TRP A 195 -7.32 -13.74 19.39
C TRP A 195 -6.77 -13.90 17.98
N THR A 196 -5.50 -14.31 17.86
CA THR A 196 -4.86 -14.54 16.55
C THR A 196 -5.58 -15.66 15.78
N LYS A 197 -6.03 -16.71 16.48
CA LYS A 197 -6.81 -17.81 15.92
C LYS A 197 -8.23 -17.40 15.52
N ALA A 198 -8.88 -16.54 16.29
CA ALA A 198 -10.18 -15.98 15.94
C ALA A 198 -10.09 -15.06 14.71
N PHE A 199 -9.04 -14.25 14.63
CA PHE A 199 -8.77 -13.38 13.47
C PHE A 199 -8.43 -14.15 12.20
N SER A 200 -7.64 -15.22 12.29
CA SER A 200 -7.35 -16.06 11.12
C SER A 200 -8.60 -16.82 10.64
N GLY A 201 -9.48 -17.21 11.58
CA GLY A 201 -10.82 -17.71 11.29
C GLY A 201 -11.68 -16.69 10.53
N LEU A 202 -11.72 -15.44 10.98
CA LEU A 202 -12.44 -14.34 10.32
C LEU A 202 -11.98 -14.07 8.87
N SER A 203 -10.69 -14.22 8.57
CA SER A 203 -10.17 -14.11 7.19
C SER A 203 -10.61 -15.28 6.31
N SER A 204 -10.68 -16.49 6.87
CA SER A 204 -11.23 -17.68 6.21
C SER A 204 -12.75 -17.59 6.04
N ASP A 205 -13.45 -17.00 7.00
CA ASP A 205 -14.90 -16.78 7.01
C ASP A 205 -15.31 -15.68 6.02
N ALA A 206 -14.45 -14.66 5.83
CA ALA A 206 -14.64 -13.64 4.79
C ALA A 206 -14.42 -14.18 3.36
N GLN A 207 -13.69 -15.30 3.20
CA GLN A 207 -13.49 -15.98 1.92
C GLN A 207 -14.51 -17.09 1.65
N THR A 208 -15.25 -17.53 2.65
CA THR A 208 -16.33 -18.51 2.45
C THR A 208 -17.55 -17.80 1.89
N LEU A 209 -17.85 -18.07 0.61
CA LEU A 209 -19.08 -17.64 -0.03
C LEU A 209 -20.28 -18.01 0.84
N LEU A 210 -21.07 -16.99 1.23
CA LEU A 210 -22.35 -17.18 1.91
C LEU A 210 -23.19 -18.23 1.15
N PRO A 211 -23.74 -19.25 1.83
CA PRO A 211 -24.60 -20.23 1.18
C PRO A 211 -25.88 -19.53 0.73
N GLY A 212 -25.96 -19.25 -0.58
CA GLY A 212 -27.02 -18.46 -1.20
C GLY A 212 -26.57 -17.70 -2.46
N ALA A 213 -25.26 -17.57 -2.71
CA ALA A 213 -24.73 -16.88 -3.90
C ALA A 213 -24.74 -17.70 -5.21
N ASP A 214 -25.38 -18.87 -5.22
CA ASP A 214 -25.61 -19.69 -6.44
C ASP A 214 -27.09 -19.65 -6.86
N ALA A 215 -27.58 -18.47 -7.25
CA ALA A 215 -28.80 -18.37 -8.06
C ALA A 215 -28.94 -17.01 -8.77
N SER A 216 -27.96 -16.62 -9.58
CA SER A 216 -28.23 -15.79 -10.75
C SER A 216 -27.13 -15.99 -11.78
N LYS A 217 -27.39 -16.93 -12.69
CA LYS A 217 -26.66 -17.02 -13.96
C LYS A 217 -26.64 -15.63 -14.60
N PRO A 218 -25.51 -15.16 -15.16
CA PRO A 218 -25.54 -13.98 -16.01
C PRO A 218 -26.49 -14.26 -17.18
N MET A 219 -27.50 -13.41 -17.36
CA MET A 219 -28.29 -13.41 -18.59
C MET A 219 -27.33 -13.13 -19.76
N PRO A 220 -27.33 -13.95 -20.82
CA PRO A 220 -26.60 -13.61 -22.03
C PRO A 220 -27.24 -12.36 -22.62
N ILE A 221 -26.50 -11.26 -22.62
CA ILE A 221 -26.85 -10.07 -23.40
C ILE A 221 -26.67 -10.49 -24.87
N GLU A 222 -27.77 -10.79 -25.55
CA GLU A 222 -27.81 -10.88 -27.00
C GLU A 222 -27.38 -9.52 -27.57
N THR A 223 -26.12 -9.43 -27.97
CA THR A 223 -25.63 -8.33 -28.79
C THR A 223 -26.24 -8.46 -30.18
N LYS A 224 -27.43 -7.89 -30.36
CA LYS A 224 -27.92 -7.54 -31.70
C LYS A 224 -26.96 -6.52 -32.29
N VAL A 225 -25.98 -7.00 -33.05
CA VAL A 225 -25.17 -6.19 -33.95
C VAL A 225 -26.08 -5.65 -35.04
N THR A 226 -26.74 -4.52 -34.78
CA THR A 226 -27.29 -3.68 -35.84
C THR A 226 -26.12 -3.00 -36.54
N LYS A 227 -25.69 -3.57 -37.66
CA LYS A 227 -24.80 -2.92 -38.63
C LYS A 227 -25.40 -1.55 -38.99
N PRO A 228 -24.65 -0.44 -38.88
CA PRO A 228 -25.08 0.79 -39.52
C PRO A 228 -25.06 0.60 -41.04
N LYS A 229 -26.19 0.91 -41.67
CA LYS A 229 -26.34 0.96 -43.13
C LYS A 229 -25.29 1.90 -43.71
N ARG A 230 -24.50 1.40 -44.67
CA ARG A 230 -23.79 2.23 -45.65
C ARG A 230 -24.83 3.14 -46.32
N SER A 231 -24.75 4.44 -46.08
CA SER A 231 -25.44 5.45 -46.88
C SER A 231 -24.39 6.23 -47.67
N LEU A 232 -24.47 6.04 -48.98
CA LEU A 232 -23.80 6.76 -50.04
C LEU A 232 -23.92 8.26 -49.85
N PHE A 233 -22.80 8.98 -49.82
CA PHE A 233 -22.70 10.29 -50.45
C PHE A 233 -21.32 10.41 -51.09
N SER A 234 -21.32 10.18 -52.40
CA SER A 234 -20.29 10.63 -53.32
C SER A 234 -20.78 11.96 -53.92
N ALA A 235 -19.88 12.94 -53.92
CA ALA A 235 -19.73 14.06 -54.84
C ALA A 235 -20.98 14.82 -55.34
N LYS A 236 -20.98 16.13 -55.06
CA LYS A 236 -20.71 17.13 -56.10
C LYS A 236 -19.94 18.30 -55.49
#